data_AF-A0A511SWR1-F1
#
_entry.id   AF-A0A511SWR1-F1
#
_cell.length_a   1.000
_cell.length_b   1.000
_cell.length_c   1.000
_cell.angle_alpha   90.00
_cell.angle_beta   90.00
_cell.angle_gamma   90.00
#
_symmetry.space_group_name_H-M   'P 1'
#
loop_
_entity.id
_entity.type
_entity.pdbx_description
1 polymer ?
#
loop_
_entity_poly.entity_id
_entity_poly.type
_entity_poly.pdbx_seq_one_letter_code
_entity_poly.pdbx_strand_id
1 'polypeptide(L)'
;MRAGRFVADLDSSAALLRALAAFLHGRESPALGTHRHTHPLFEALMPAVNRLSVPLRESAWVRGALSEALTPKALARFDAEALARWVVGRYPRRRYPAAVVGATNGALVHLCAALGIPWLPQTHLLSVRHDGRVPVDEPMKTLGFAREPARRLLESHPDLQLHHTHDANHDRLLLQGLTQFRVKRRGLSPAYIRFLEEALEPGATLFVSECELRWPTLQQGERHVFQQGSLGGASPDEYYLGGPRVEAYLRKQGSSLTRWPSPPPDSDSPEAEWGFEPALRDDLLRLARKRRWRLRRIVYPEPEALSPLVADLYRHWYRERKMPSGKLLAECSILLEPWWTLRTGAVPFWMVLNTRASARALERYLDRSGPWDAMYLTLCSRGVESIGLATMEHWRELLSRGRTQGQLLGVDAREYPRDFASFVRYHPAMRRALSAHHSTRERLRPERLDAFLGQHGERYAVRWLEADVRPRHASAGVTSSWFQ
;
A
#
# COMPACT_ATOMS: atom_id res chain seq x y z
N MET A 1 8.60 12.09 21.75
CA MET A 1 7.92 12.63 20.54
C MET A 1 6.78 11.69 20.16
N ARG A 2 5.64 12.19 19.65
CA ARG A 2 4.53 11.32 19.20
C ARG A 2 4.97 10.57 17.94
N ALA A 3 5.00 9.23 17.96
CA ALA A 3 5.53 8.40 16.88
C ALA A 3 4.85 8.61 15.52
N GLY A 4 3.58 9.05 15.51
CA GLY A 4 2.87 9.43 14.28
C GLY A 4 3.44 10.65 13.55
N ARG A 5 4.43 11.37 14.11
CA ARG A 5 5.17 12.43 13.40
C ARG A 5 6.28 11.90 12.47
N PHE A 6 6.65 10.62 12.58
CA PHE A 6 7.73 10.05 11.78
C PHE A 6 7.27 9.51 10.43
N VAL A 7 5.97 9.26 10.28
CA VAL A 7 5.39 8.69 9.06
C VAL A 7 4.67 9.79 8.30
N ALA A 8 4.94 9.89 7.00
CA ALA A 8 4.24 10.81 6.11
C ALA A 8 2.75 10.46 6.06
N ASP A 9 1.87 11.45 5.98
CA ASP A 9 0.43 11.21 5.89
C ASP A 9 0.03 10.56 4.58
N LEU A 10 0.85 10.73 3.54
CA LEU A 10 0.72 10.08 2.23
C LEU A 10 1.43 8.72 2.13
N ASP A 11 2.01 8.20 3.22
CA ASP A 11 2.52 6.84 3.26
C ASP A 11 1.38 5.83 3.09
N SER A 12 1.52 4.92 2.12
CA SER A 12 0.48 3.94 1.80
C SER A 12 0.17 3.04 2.98
N SER A 13 1.18 2.58 3.73
CA SER A 13 0.94 1.71 4.87
C SER A 13 0.16 2.41 5.98
N ALA A 14 0.46 3.68 6.26
CA ALA A 14 -0.21 4.48 7.28
C ALA A 14 -1.63 4.85 6.89
N ALA A 15 -1.87 5.26 5.65
CA ALA A 15 -3.21 5.59 5.16
C ALA A 15 -4.13 4.36 5.21
N LEU A 16 -3.65 3.23 4.71
CA LEU A 16 -4.39 1.96 4.72
C LEU A 16 -4.65 1.45 6.15
N LEU A 17 -3.67 1.55 7.05
CA LEU A 17 -3.83 1.24 8.46
C LEU A 17 -4.90 2.11 9.12
N ARG A 18 -4.91 3.42 8.85
CA ARG A 18 -5.90 4.36 9.41
C ARG A 18 -7.30 4.01 8.92
N ALA A 19 -7.46 3.71 7.63
CA ALA A 19 -8.73 3.30 7.05
C ALA A 19 -9.27 2.01 7.69
N LEU A 20 -8.42 0.98 7.85
CA LEU A 20 -8.80 -0.27 8.51
C LEU A 20 -9.14 -0.07 9.99
N ALA A 21 -8.30 0.67 10.71
CA ALA A 21 -8.53 0.93 12.12
C ALA A 21 -9.83 1.70 12.36
N ALA A 22 -10.10 2.74 11.56
CA ALA A 22 -11.36 3.48 11.61
C ALA A 22 -12.56 2.54 11.38
N PHE A 23 -12.48 1.69 10.35
CA PHE A 23 -13.51 0.68 10.09
C PHE A 23 -13.73 -0.26 11.27
N LEU A 24 -12.67 -0.75 11.92
CA LEU A 24 -12.78 -1.65 13.07
C LEU A 24 -13.37 -0.95 14.31
N HIS A 25 -13.24 0.38 14.42
CA HIS A 25 -13.97 1.21 15.39
C HIS A 25 -15.42 1.52 14.97
N GLY A 26 -15.87 1.03 13.81
CA GLY A 26 -17.20 1.30 13.26
C GLY A 26 -17.35 2.70 12.67
N ARG A 27 -16.24 3.38 12.36
CA ARG A 27 -16.20 4.76 11.87
C ARG A 27 -15.72 4.80 10.41
N GLU A 28 -16.17 5.83 9.70
CA GLU A 28 -15.61 6.21 8.40
C GLU A 28 -14.23 6.90 8.55
N SER A 29 -13.49 7.06 7.45
CA SER A 29 -12.12 7.61 7.47
C SER A 29 -11.96 8.82 6.53
N PRO A 30 -12.60 9.97 6.83
CA PRO A 30 -12.47 11.16 6.00
C PRO A 30 -11.01 11.62 5.88
N ALA A 31 -10.67 12.14 4.70
CA ALA A 31 -9.36 12.73 4.39
C ALA A 31 -8.17 11.87 4.86
N LEU A 32 -8.14 10.60 4.46
CA LEU A 32 -7.08 9.62 4.78
C LEU A 32 -6.88 9.38 6.29
N GLY A 33 -7.89 9.70 7.12
CA GLY A 33 -7.82 9.57 8.57
C GLY A 33 -6.91 10.60 9.24
N THR A 34 -6.64 11.73 8.56
CA THR A 34 -5.84 12.84 9.11
C THR A 34 -6.74 13.93 9.67
N HIS A 35 -6.65 14.19 10.98
CA HIS A 35 -7.46 15.24 11.62
C HIS A 35 -7.14 16.67 11.10
N ARG A 36 -6.03 16.85 10.37
CA ARG A 36 -5.63 18.15 9.80
C ARG A 36 -6.49 18.57 8.61
N HIS A 37 -7.11 17.62 7.92
CA HIS A 37 -7.84 17.87 6.68
C HIS A 37 -9.37 17.78 6.84
N THR A 38 -9.86 17.50 8.06
CA THR A 38 -11.30 17.38 8.37
C THR A 38 -11.94 18.68 8.87
N HIS A 39 -11.24 19.82 8.81
CA HIS A 39 -11.85 21.10 9.19
C HIS A 39 -12.82 21.56 8.08
N PRO A 40 -14.09 21.90 8.37
CA PRO A 40 -15.09 22.26 7.35
C PRO A 40 -14.65 23.39 6.42
N LEU A 41 -13.92 24.39 6.94
CA LEU A 41 -13.32 25.45 6.12
C LEU A 41 -12.25 24.91 5.15
N PHE A 42 -11.45 23.92 5.55
CA PHE A 42 -10.46 23.31 4.67
C PHE A 42 -11.15 22.51 3.55
N GLU A 43 -12.17 21.71 3.87
CA GLU A 43 -12.96 21.01 2.85
C GLU A 43 -13.65 21.97 1.88
N ALA A 44 -14.13 23.13 2.36
CA ALA A 44 -14.77 24.15 1.54
C ALA A 44 -13.77 24.92 0.66
N LEU A 45 -12.54 25.13 1.12
CA LEU A 45 -11.49 25.89 0.42
C LEU A 45 -10.66 25.04 -0.55
N MET A 46 -10.52 23.73 -0.29
CA MET A 46 -9.72 22.83 -1.13
C MET A 46 -10.16 22.77 -2.60
N PRO A 47 -11.46 22.82 -2.97
CA PRO A 47 -11.87 22.93 -4.37
C PRO A 47 -11.35 24.19 -5.07
N ALA A 48 -11.09 25.27 -4.33
CA ALA A 48 -10.51 26.49 -4.89
C ALA A 48 -9.02 26.36 -5.18
N VAL A 49 -8.31 25.39 -4.58
CA VAL A 49 -6.90 25.10 -4.91
C VAL A 49 -6.75 24.74 -6.38
N ASN A 50 -7.71 24.01 -6.96
CA ASN A 50 -7.71 23.69 -8.40
C ASN A 50 -7.89 24.90 -9.32
N ARG A 51 -8.35 26.05 -8.79
CA ARG A 51 -8.44 27.31 -9.55
C ARG A 51 -7.10 28.06 -9.62
N LEU A 52 -6.11 27.65 -8.84
CA LEU A 52 -4.77 28.22 -8.90
C LEU A 52 -4.05 27.77 -10.18
N SER A 53 -3.11 28.59 -10.65
CA SER A 53 -2.23 28.20 -11.75
C SER A 53 -1.45 26.92 -11.38
N VAL A 54 -1.11 26.12 -12.40
CA VAL A 54 -0.39 24.84 -12.22
C VAL A 54 0.86 25.00 -11.33
N PRO A 55 1.75 26.00 -11.54
CA PRO A 55 2.95 26.16 -10.71
C PRO A 55 2.64 26.40 -9.22
N LEU A 56 1.57 27.14 -8.92
CA LEU A 56 1.16 27.41 -7.54
C LEU A 56 0.63 26.16 -6.86
N ARG A 57 -0.13 25.32 -7.59
CA ARG A 57 -0.64 24.04 -7.08
C ARG A 57 0.48 23.06 -6.79
N GLU A 58 1.39 22.88 -7.74
CA GLU A 58 2.56 22.02 -7.56
C GLU A 58 3.42 22.51 -6.40
N SER A 59 3.66 23.82 -6.29
CA SER A 59 4.41 24.40 -5.16
C SER A 59 3.72 24.17 -3.81
N ALA A 60 2.38 24.28 -3.75
CA ALA A 60 1.62 24.01 -2.53
C ALA A 60 1.71 22.53 -2.14
N TRP A 61 1.62 21.63 -3.13
CA TRP A 61 1.78 20.19 -2.94
C TRP A 61 3.16 19.83 -2.37
N VAL A 62 4.23 20.35 -2.97
CA VAL A 62 5.61 20.15 -2.51
C VAL A 62 5.81 20.68 -1.08
N ARG A 63 5.33 21.89 -0.78
CA ARG A 63 5.40 22.44 0.59
C ARG A 63 4.65 21.59 1.60
N GLY A 64 3.49 21.04 1.22
CA GLY A 64 2.73 20.10 2.04
C GLY A 64 3.59 18.89 2.42
N ALA A 65 4.15 18.20 1.43
CA ALA A 65 5.02 17.05 1.66
C ALA A 65 6.29 17.39 2.48
N LEU A 66 6.92 18.54 2.21
CA LEU A 66 8.09 19.00 2.98
C LEU A 66 7.78 19.32 4.44
N SER A 67 6.53 19.68 4.76
CA SER A 67 6.10 19.93 6.14
C SER A 67 6.02 18.65 6.97
N GLU A 68 5.91 17.49 6.32
CA GLU A 68 5.86 16.16 6.93
C GLU A 68 7.22 15.45 6.93
N ALA A 69 8.10 15.83 6.01
CA ALA A 69 9.41 15.20 5.86
C ALA A 69 10.35 15.52 7.04
N LEU A 70 11.10 14.51 7.46
CA LEU A 70 12.06 14.56 8.55
C LEU A 70 13.35 15.24 8.10
N THR A 71 13.90 16.12 8.93
CA THR A 71 15.29 16.56 8.75
C THR A 71 16.24 15.40 9.08
N PRO A 72 17.48 15.37 8.55
CA PRO A 72 18.46 14.34 8.93
C PRO A 72 18.67 14.24 10.45
N LYS A 73 18.60 15.38 11.16
CA LYS A 73 18.67 15.42 12.64
C LYS A 73 17.44 14.80 13.31
N ALA A 74 16.25 14.96 12.75
CA ALA A 74 15.04 14.33 13.25
C ALA A 74 15.03 12.82 12.95
N LEU A 75 15.55 12.41 11.79
CA LEU A 75 15.71 11.01 11.41
C LEU A 75 16.60 10.25 12.40
N ALA A 76 17.68 10.88 12.89
CA ALA A 76 18.54 10.29 13.92
C ALA A 76 17.82 10.04 15.27
N ARG A 77 16.62 10.59 15.47
CA ARG A 77 15.76 10.35 16.65
C ARG A 77 14.56 9.47 16.32
N PHE A 78 14.56 8.84 15.14
CA PHE A 78 13.55 7.85 14.77
C PHE A 78 13.58 6.70 15.80
N ASP A 79 12.39 6.24 16.17
CA ASP A 79 12.21 5.11 17.08
C ASP A 79 11.25 4.14 16.40
N ALA A 80 11.82 3.07 15.84
CA ALA A 80 11.05 2.04 15.17
C ALA A 80 10.01 1.41 16.12
N GLU A 81 10.36 1.15 17.37
CA GLU A 81 9.45 0.53 18.31
C GLU A 81 8.30 1.49 18.72
N ALA A 82 8.56 2.79 18.81
CA ALA A 82 7.49 3.78 18.99
C ALA A 82 6.52 3.80 17.80
N LEU A 83 7.03 3.63 16.58
CA LEU A 83 6.18 3.48 15.39
C LEU A 83 5.32 2.22 15.49
N ALA A 84 5.88 1.08 15.90
CA ALA A 84 5.11 -0.15 16.10
C ALA A 84 4.02 0.01 17.18
N ARG A 85 4.33 0.67 18.31
CA ARG A 85 3.33 1.03 19.35
C ARG A 85 2.21 1.90 18.79
N TRP A 86 2.53 2.86 17.92
CA TRP A 86 1.53 3.70 17.26
C TRP A 86 0.63 2.89 16.34
N VAL A 87 1.17 1.93 15.59
CA VAL A 87 0.39 1.04 14.72
C VAL A 87 -0.62 0.25 15.54
N VAL A 88 -0.16 -0.52 16.53
CA VAL A 88 -1.04 -1.39 17.32
C VAL A 88 -2.03 -0.60 18.16
N GLY A 89 -1.64 0.60 18.61
CA GLY A 89 -2.48 1.52 19.36
C GLY A 89 -3.65 2.11 18.56
N ARG A 90 -3.72 1.90 17.23
CA ARG A 90 -4.88 2.32 16.43
C ARG A 90 -6.08 1.38 16.56
N TYR A 91 -5.84 0.11 16.87
CA TYR A 91 -6.90 -0.89 16.86
C TYR A 91 -7.74 -0.88 18.14
N PRO A 92 -9.05 -1.19 18.08
CA PRO A 92 -9.85 -1.37 19.27
C PRO A 92 -9.33 -2.55 20.10
N ARG A 93 -9.37 -2.39 21.43
CA ARG A 93 -9.02 -3.46 22.38
C ARG A 93 -10.15 -4.48 22.41
N ARG A 94 -9.95 -5.59 21.72
CA ARG A 94 -10.84 -6.76 21.70
C ARG A 94 -10.05 -7.99 21.26
N ARG A 95 -10.67 -9.16 21.39
CA ARG A 95 -10.15 -10.40 20.81
C ARG A 95 -10.49 -10.50 19.33
N TYR A 96 -9.59 -11.08 18.55
CA TYR A 96 -9.74 -11.29 17.12
C TYR A 96 -9.48 -12.76 16.76
N PRO A 97 -10.26 -13.34 15.84
CA PRO A 97 -10.09 -14.72 15.39
C PRO A 97 -8.86 -14.89 14.48
N ALA A 98 -8.36 -13.79 13.92
CA ALA A 98 -7.16 -13.76 13.11
C ALA A 98 -6.53 -12.37 13.10
N ALA A 99 -5.31 -12.27 12.56
CA ALA A 99 -4.64 -11.03 12.21
C ALA A 99 -3.76 -11.25 10.98
N VAL A 100 -3.39 -10.17 10.30
CA VAL A 100 -2.46 -10.21 9.16
C VAL A 100 -1.19 -9.43 9.49
N VAL A 101 -0.02 -9.93 9.09
CA VAL A 101 1.25 -9.21 9.12
C VAL A 101 1.91 -9.29 7.75
N GLY A 102 2.50 -8.20 7.25
CA GLY A 102 3.31 -8.25 6.02
C GLY A 102 3.13 -7.07 5.09
N ALA A 103 3.14 -7.36 3.79
CA ALA A 103 3.13 -6.38 2.72
C ALA A 103 1.89 -5.46 2.74
N THR A 104 2.08 -4.24 2.24
CA THR A 104 1.02 -3.25 2.03
C THR A 104 0.18 -3.64 0.81
N ASN A 105 -1.15 -3.65 0.95
CA ASN A 105 -2.05 -3.96 -0.17
C ASN A 105 -3.49 -3.47 0.15
N GLY A 106 -4.11 -2.69 -0.74
CA GLY A 106 -5.47 -2.18 -0.49
C GLY A 106 -6.58 -3.23 -0.62
N ALA A 107 -6.42 -4.23 -1.50
CA ALA A 107 -7.34 -5.37 -1.55
C ALA A 107 -7.26 -6.22 -0.28
N LEU A 108 -6.05 -6.38 0.29
CA LEU A 108 -5.86 -7.03 1.59
C LEU A 108 -6.60 -6.28 2.69
N VAL A 109 -6.59 -4.94 2.69
CA VAL A 109 -7.30 -4.15 3.70
C VAL A 109 -8.81 -4.40 3.63
N HIS A 110 -9.38 -4.53 2.43
CA HIS A 110 -10.78 -4.95 2.29
C HIS A 110 -11.01 -6.37 2.81
N LEU A 111 -10.13 -7.32 2.50
CA LEU A 111 -10.21 -8.67 3.09
C LEU A 111 -10.19 -8.62 4.62
N CYS A 112 -9.29 -7.83 5.22
CA CYS A 112 -9.22 -7.61 6.66
C CYS A 112 -10.51 -6.97 7.21
N ALA A 113 -11.10 -6.02 6.49
CA ALA A 113 -12.35 -5.38 6.87
C ALA A 113 -13.54 -6.37 6.83
N ALA A 114 -13.65 -7.20 5.78
CA ALA A 114 -14.67 -8.24 5.69
C ALA A 114 -14.57 -9.23 6.87
N LEU A 115 -13.35 -9.69 7.18
CA LEU A 115 -13.08 -10.61 8.30
C LEU A 115 -13.15 -9.92 9.68
N GLY A 116 -13.07 -8.59 9.73
CA GLY A 116 -13.05 -7.82 10.97
C GLY A 116 -11.75 -7.94 11.77
N ILE A 117 -10.62 -8.12 11.10
CA ILE A 117 -9.31 -8.42 11.71
C ILE A 117 -8.27 -7.30 11.47
N PRO A 118 -7.28 -7.14 12.35
CA PRO A 118 -6.23 -6.12 12.19
C PRO A 118 -5.17 -6.58 11.18
N TRP A 119 -4.49 -5.59 10.58
CA TRP A 119 -3.30 -5.78 9.76
C TRP A 119 -2.11 -4.98 10.31
N LEU A 120 -0.95 -5.62 10.41
CA LEU A 120 0.29 -5.01 10.88
C LEU A 120 1.26 -4.86 9.69
N PRO A 121 1.51 -3.63 9.20
CA PRO A 121 2.43 -3.39 8.09
C PRO A 121 3.87 -3.77 8.45
N GLN A 122 4.58 -4.33 7.46
CA GLN A 122 6.04 -4.55 7.51
C GLN A 122 6.85 -3.32 7.07
N THR A 123 6.31 -2.55 6.13
CA THR A 123 7.00 -1.45 5.46
C THR A 123 6.41 -0.11 5.88
N HIS A 124 7.26 0.89 6.11
CA HIS A 124 6.84 2.29 6.31
C HIS A 124 7.72 3.25 5.52
N LEU A 125 7.13 4.34 5.00
CA LEU A 125 7.85 5.43 4.37
C LEU A 125 8.28 6.49 5.41
N LEU A 126 9.58 6.79 5.39
CA LEU A 126 10.20 7.95 6.02
C LEU A 126 10.64 8.91 4.91
N SER A 127 10.05 10.09 4.84
CA SER A 127 10.52 11.14 3.93
C SER A 127 11.64 11.93 4.60
N VAL A 128 12.77 12.10 3.93
CA VAL A 128 13.96 12.76 4.48
C VAL A 128 14.28 14.00 3.65
N ARG A 129 14.22 15.18 4.29
CA ARG A 129 14.45 16.47 3.63
C ARG A 129 15.91 16.64 3.23
N HIS A 130 16.11 17.18 2.03
CA HIS A 130 17.37 17.80 1.63
C HIS A 130 17.16 19.31 1.39
N ASP A 131 18.24 20.02 1.11
CA ASP A 131 18.30 21.47 0.96
C ASP A 131 17.88 21.98 -0.44
N GLY A 132 17.22 21.14 -1.24
CA GLY A 132 16.82 21.44 -2.62
C GLY A 132 17.97 21.47 -3.63
N ARG A 133 19.23 21.21 -3.23
CA ARG A 133 20.39 21.22 -4.15
C ARG A 133 20.58 19.91 -4.92
N VAL A 134 19.85 18.86 -4.55
CA VAL A 134 19.87 17.56 -5.22
C VAL A 134 18.92 17.61 -6.41
N PRO A 135 19.41 17.52 -7.66
CA PRO A 135 18.55 17.55 -8.84
C PRO A 135 17.67 16.30 -8.93
N VAL A 136 16.39 16.50 -9.26
CA VAL A 136 15.40 15.41 -9.35
C VAL A 136 15.76 14.37 -10.40
N ASP A 137 16.36 14.79 -11.52
CA ASP A 137 16.73 13.87 -12.61
C ASP A 137 18.14 13.28 -12.45
N GLU A 138 18.79 13.44 -11.28
CA GLU A 138 20.11 12.90 -11.01
C GLU A 138 20.11 11.93 -9.81
N PRO A 139 19.69 10.67 -10.02
CA PRO A 139 19.62 9.66 -8.96
C PRO A 139 20.93 9.46 -8.20
N MET A 140 22.07 9.52 -8.89
CA MET A 140 23.40 9.39 -8.28
C MET A 140 23.69 10.46 -7.22
N LYS A 141 23.25 11.70 -7.45
CA LYS A 141 23.40 12.79 -6.46
C LYS A 141 22.49 12.55 -5.25
N THR A 142 21.28 12.03 -5.48
CA THR A 142 20.36 11.62 -4.41
C THR A 142 20.96 10.51 -3.55
N LEU A 143 21.56 9.49 -4.19
CA LEU A 143 22.30 8.44 -3.52
C LEU A 143 23.43 8.99 -2.66
N GLY A 144 24.26 9.89 -3.21
CA GLY A 144 25.35 10.54 -2.48
C GLY A 144 24.89 11.25 -1.20
N PHE A 145 23.82 12.06 -1.29
CA PHE A 145 23.23 12.76 -0.14
C PHE A 145 22.75 11.79 0.95
N ALA A 146 22.07 10.71 0.54
CA ALA A 146 21.36 9.81 1.45
C ALA A 146 22.27 8.84 2.22
N ARG A 147 23.51 8.62 1.80
CA ARG A 147 24.43 7.64 2.40
C ARG A 147 24.59 7.81 3.91
N GLU A 148 24.90 9.03 4.36
CA GLU A 148 25.14 9.29 5.79
C GLU A 148 23.85 9.24 6.64
N PRO A 149 22.72 9.86 6.23
CA PRO A 149 21.44 9.67 6.90
C PRO A 149 21.00 8.20 6.99
N ALA A 150 21.20 7.42 5.92
CA ALA A 150 20.87 5.99 5.86
C ALA A 150 21.71 5.18 6.84
N ARG A 151 23.03 5.40 6.87
CA ARG A 151 23.97 4.72 7.78
C ARG A 151 23.56 4.92 9.24
N ARG A 152 23.33 6.18 9.66
CA ARG A 152 22.92 6.50 11.05
C ARG A 152 21.59 5.86 11.45
N LEU A 153 20.63 5.81 10.52
CA LEU A 153 19.35 5.16 10.76
C LEU A 153 19.53 3.66 11.03
N LEU A 154 20.33 2.97 10.21
CA LEU A 154 20.52 1.53 10.31
C LEU A 154 21.39 1.10 11.49
N GLU A 155 22.38 1.90 11.88
CA GLU A 155 23.22 1.64 13.06
C GLU A 155 22.41 1.59 14.36
N SER A 156 21.36 2.39 14.45
CA SER A 156 20.46 2.43 15.62
C SER A 156 19.33 1.40 15.59
N HIS A 157 19.13 0.71 14.46
CA HIS A 157 17.97 -0.17 14.24
C HIS A 157 18.37 -1.45 13.51
N PRO A 158 18.91 -2.47 14.20
CA PRO A 158 19.41 -3.71 13.58
C PRO A 158 18.30 -4.56 12.94
N ASP A 159 17.05 -4.38 13.35
CA ASP A 159 15.87 -5.09 12.87
C ASP A 159 15.29 -4.53 11.56
N LEU A 160 15.86 -3.44 11.04
CA LEU A 160 15.39 -2.79 9.82
C LEU A 160 16.28 -3.08 8.62
N GLN A 161 15.65 -3.14 7.46
CA GLN A 161 16.26 -2.98 6.14
C GLN A 161 15.76 -1.67 5.53
N LEU A 162 16.67 -0.93 4.92
CA LEU A 162 16.37 0.32 4.24
C LEU A 162 16.43 0.13 2.74
N HIS A 163 15.32 0.49 2.10
CA HIS A 163 15.24 0.76 0.67
C HIS A 163 15.26 2.28 0.48
N HIS A 164 16.36 2.81 -0.03
CA HIS A 164 16.44 4.19 -0.48
C HIS A 164 15.88 4.26 -1.90
N THR A 165 14.66 4.81 -2.05
CA THR A 165 13.96 4.86 -3.33
C THR A 165 14.12 6.21 -3.99
N HIS A 166 14.33 6.20 -5.32
CA HIS A 166 14.29 7.39 -6.14
C HIS A 166 13.45 7.14 -7.39
N ASP A 167 12.25 7.71 -7.44
CA ASP A 167 11.32 7.53 -8.55
C ASP A 167 10.89 8.87 -9.18
N ALA A 168 11.74 9.38 -10.06
CA ALA A 168 11.47 10.59 -10.82
C ALA A 168 10.32 10.47 -11.83
N ASN A 169 9.79 9.26 -12.08
CA ASN A 169 8.66 9.06 -12.96
C ASN A 169 7.34 9.36 -12.25
N HIS A 170 7.18 8.87 -11.02
CA HIS A 170 5.92 8.99 -10.28
C HIS A 170 5.93 10.10 -9.23
N ASP A 171 7.08 10.35 -8.59
CA ASP A 171 7.21 11.20 -7.41
C ASP A 171 8.05 12.47 -7.68
N ARG A 172 8.20 12.85 -8.96
CA ARG A 172 9.01 13.99 -9.41
C ARG A 172 8.84 15.25 -8.56
N LEU A 173 7.60 15.64 -8.28
CA LEU A 173 7.31 16.84 -7.50
C LEU A 173 7.86 16.73 -6.08
N LEU A 174 7.66 15.58 -5.43
CA LEU A 174 8.11 15.36 -4.06
C LEU A 174 9.64 15.39 -3.99
N LEU A 175 10.31 14.73 -4.94
CA LEU A 175 11.77 14.62 -4.99
C LEU A 175 12.51 15.96 -5.15
N GLN A 176 11.81 17.08 -5.36
CA GLN A 176 12.42 18.42 -5.39
C GLN A 176 13.04 18.86 -4.06
N GLY A 177 12.61 18.29 -2.93
CA GLY A 177 13.15 18.69 -1.62
C GLY A 177 13.24 17.57 -0.59
N LEU A 178 12.94 16.33 -0.96
CA LEU A 178 13.09 15.17 -0.10
C LEU A 178 13.59 13.94 -0.87
N THR A 179 14.18 13.01 -0.14
CA THR A 179 14.38 11.62 -0.56
C THR A 179 13.48 10.68 0.24
N GLN A 180 13.24 9.49 -0.28
CA GLN A 180 12.31 8.52 0.29
C GLN A 180 13.06 7.30 0.84
N PHE A 181 12.89 7.05 2.13
CA PHE A 181 13.43 5.90 2.84
C PHE A 181 12.29 4.96 3.19
N ARG A 182 12.22 3.80 2.53
CA ARG A 182 11.27 2.75 2.90
C ARG A 182 11.95 1.77 3.83
N VAL A 183 11.53 1.76 5.09
CA VAL A 183 12.06 0.85 6.09
C VAL A 183 11.18 -0.39 6.17
N LYS A 184 11.79 -1.56 5.95
CA LYS A 184 11.16 -2.87 6.09
C LYS A 184 11.65 -3.53 7.36
N ARG A 185 10.75 -4.08 8.16
CA ARG A 185 11.13 -4.91 9.31
C ARG A 185 11.58 -6.29 8.87
N ARG A 186 12.73 -6.71 9.38
CA ARG A 186 13.28 -8.06 9.27
C ARG A 186 12.88 -8.96 10.44
N GLY A 187 12.33 -8.40 11.52
CA GLY A 187 11.88 -9.13 12.69
C GLY A 187 10.65 -8.49 13.35
N LEU A 188 9.97 -9.25 14.20
CA LEU A 188 8.80 -8.76 14.93
C LEU A 188 9.24 -7.82 16.06
N SER A 189 8.59 -6.66 16.11
CA SER A 189 8.82 -5.71 17.19
C SER A 189 8.15 -6.19 18.50
N PRO A 190 8.69 -5.84 19.68
CA PRO A 190 8.05 -6.15 20.96
C PRO A 190 6.58 -5.70 21.04
N ALA A 191 6.24 -4.52 20.52
CA ALA A 191 4.86 -4.04 20.44
C ALA A 191 3.96 -4.92 19.58
N TYR A 192 4.45 -5.40 18.42
CA TYR A 192 3.68 -6.31 17.57
C TYR A 192 3.46 -7.67 18.27
N ILE A 193 4.49 -8.23 18.88
CA ILE A 193 4.39 -9.50 19.62
C ILE A 193 3.34 -9.37 20.73
N ARG A 194 3.46 -8.33 21.57
CA ARG A 194 2.54 -8.09 22.69
C ARG A 194 1.10 -7.94 22.20
N PHE A 195 0.89 -7.11 21.18
CA PHE A 195 -0.44 -6.91 20.61
C PHE A 195 -1.03 -8.23 20.09
N LEU A 196 -0.27 -9.02 19.31
CA LEU A 196 -0.75 -10.29 18.80
C LEU A 196 -1.06 -11.27 19.95
N GLU A 197 -0.21 -11.36 20.97
CA GLU A 197 -0.40 -12.25 22.11
C GLU A 197 -1.64 -11.87 22.97
N GLU A 198 -1.94 -10.57 23.08
CA GLU A 198 -3.08 -10.02 23.84
C GLU A 198 -4.37 -9.97 23.04
N ALA A 199 -4.30 -9.77 21.72
CA ALA A 199 -5.46 -9.52 20.86
C ALA A 199 -5.94 -10.77 20.14
N LEU A 200 -5.10 -11.77 19.87
CA LEU A 200 -5.55 -13.00 19.20
C LEU A 200 -6.21 -13.97 20.17
N GLU A 201 -7.23 -14.68 19.67
CA GLU A 201 -7.87 -15.80 20.36
C GLU A 201 -6.97 -17.04 20.41
N PRO A 202 -7.17 -17.97 21.36
CA PRO A 202 -6.55 -19.28 21.31
C PRO A 202 -6.90 -19.99 19.99
N GLY A 203 -5.90 -20.58 19.32
CA GLY A 203 -6.11 -21.25 18.03
C GLY A 203 -6.39 -20.31 16.85
N ALA A 204 -6.26 -18.99 17.03
CA ALA A 204 -6.42 -18.00 15.95
C ALA A 204 -5.52 -18.27 14.75
N THR A 205 -5.87 -17.66 13.61
CA THR A 205 -5.05 -17.70 12.40
C THR A 205 -4.20 -16.45 12.26
N LEU A 206 -2.89 -16.61 12.14
CA LEU A 206 -1.97 -15.55 11.76
C LEU A 206 -1.70 -15.64 10.26
N PHE A 207 -2.21 -14.66 9.51
CA PHE A 207 -1.94 -14.55 8.08
C PHE A 207 -0.65 -13.77 7.83
N VAL A 208 0.11 -14.19 6.82
CA VAL A 208 1.27 -13.47 6.31
C VAL A 208 0.96 -13.00 4.89
N SER A 209 0.97 -11.69 4.67
CA SER A 209 0.78 -11.11 3.34
C SER A 209 2.14 -11.01 2.64
N GLU A 210 2.32 -11.82 1.59
CA GLU A 210 3.59 -11.98 0.88
C GLU A 210 3.45 -11.57 -0.58
N CYS A 211 3.82 -10.34 -0.90
CA CYS A 211 4.01 -9.89 -2.27
C CYS A 211 5.39 -10.35 -2.77
N GLU A 212 5.43 -11.10 -3.86
CA GLU A 212 6.67 -11.61 -4.46
C GLU A 212 7.30 -10.64 -5.47
N LEU A 213 6.76 -9.42 -5.60
CA LEU A 213 7.32 -8.41 -6.48
C LEU A 213 8.78 -8.11 -6.11
N ARG A 214 9.67 -8.32 -7.08
CA ARG A 214 11.10 -8.04 -7.00
C ARG A 214 11.42 -6.82 -7.87
N TRP A 215 12.49 -6.11 -7.53
CA TRP A 215 12.99 -4.98 -8.31
C TRP A 215 14.52 -4.97 -8.35
N PRO A 216 15.14 -4.56 -9.47
CA PRO A 216 16.57 -4.39 -9.55
C PRO A 216 17.06 -3.32 -8.58
N THR A 217 18.14 -3.60 -7.87
CA THR A 217 18.67 -2.73 -6.81
C THR A 217 20.18 -2.67 -6.84
N LEU A 218 20.73 -1.59 -6.31
CA LEU A 218 22.15 -1.47 -6.00
C LEU A 218 22.37 -1.67 -4.50
N GLN A 219 23.20 -2.63 -4.13
CA GLN A 219 23.60 -2.83 -2.75
C GLN A 219 24.47 -1.66 -2.27
N GLN A 220 24.16 -1.11 -1.09
CA GLN A 220 24.94 -0.03 -0.45
C GLN A 220 25.51 -0.42 0.93
N GLY A 221 25.20 -1.63 1.39
CA GLY A 221 25.62 -2.23 2.65
C GLY A 221 24.62 -3.32 3.04
N GLU A 222 24.93 -4.21 3.99
CA GLU A 222 24.14 -5.43 4.28
C GLU A 222 22.61 -5.22 4.36
N ARG A 223 22.17 -4.08 4.91
CA ARG A 223 20.75 -3.75 5.12
C ARG A 223 20.31 -2.47 4.41
N HIS A 224 21.09 -1.99 3.44
CA HIS A 224 20.82 -0.78 2.67
C HIS A 224 20.89 -1.08 1.18
N VAL A 225 19.77 -0.90 0.49
CA VAL A 225 19.68 -0.99 -0.97
C VAL A 225 19.16 0.31 -1.57
N PHE A 226 19.66 0.65 -2.75
CA PHE A 226 19.15 1.76 -3.55
C PHE A 226 18.27 1.20 -4.68
N GLN A 227 17.04 1.72 -4.77
CA GLN A 227 16.06 1.32 -5.77
C GLN A 227 15.72 2.53 -6.65
N GLN A 228 16.05 2.45 -7.93
CA GLN A 228 15.60 3.44 -8.91
C GLN A 228 14.24 3.01 -9.46
N GLY A 229 13.26 3.89 -9.38
CA GLY A 229 11.92 3.65 -9.89
C GLY A 229 11.04 2.77 -9.00
N SER A 230 9.82 2.55 -9.47
CA SER A 230 8.83 1.69 -8.83
C SER A 230 7.87 1.10 -9.86
N LEU A 231 7.03 0.16 -9.41
CA LEU A 231 5.95 -0.41 -10.23
C LEU A 231 5.01 0.71 -10.71
N GLY A 232 4.71 0.76 -12.02
CA GLY A 232 3.64 1.65 -12.50
C GLY A 232 3.79 2.32 -13.87
N GLY A 233 4.75 1.98 -14.71
CA GLY A 233 4.62 2.39 -16.12
C GLY A 233 5.91 2.51 -16.91
N ALA A 234 6.97 3.02 -16.28
CA ALA A 234 8.32 2.80 -16.75
C ALA A 234 8.76 1.39 -16.32
N SER A 235 9.35 0.65 -17.25
CA SER A 235 10.00 -0.62 -16.97
C SER A 235 11.33 -0.40 -16.23
N PRO A 236 11.88 -1.41 -15.55
CA PRO A 236 13.21 -1.32 -14.98
C PRO A 236 14.27 -0.89 -16.01
N ASP A 237 14.24 -1.48 -17.22
CA ASP A 237 15.16 -1.11 -18.30
C ASP A 237 15.06 0.37 -18.67
N GLU A 238 13.85 0.94 -18.72
CA GLU A 238 13.68 2.38 -18.94
C GLU A 238 14.30 3.23 -17.82
N TYR A 239 14.20 2.81 -16.57
CA TYR A 239 14.82 3.55 -15.45
C TYR A 239 16.35 3.54 -15.48
N TYR A 240 16.97 2.43 -15.93
CA TYR A 240 18.42 2.24 -15.88
C TYR A 240 19.13 2.55 -17.19
N LEU A 241 18.54 2.17 -18.32
CA LEU A 241 19.12 2.32 -19.65
C LEU A 241 18.56 3.53 -20.40
N GLY A 242 17.38 4.02 -20.01
CA GLY A 242 16.66 5.07 -20.71
C GLY A 242 15.86 4.53 -21.91
N GLY A 243 15.66 5.37 -22.92
CA GLY A 243 14.94 5.03 -24.14
C GLY A 243 14.01 6.14 -24.61
N PRO A 244 13.32 5.96 -25.75
CA PRO A 244 12.55 7.04 -26.37
C PRO A 244 11.43 7.61 -25.47
N ARG A 245 10.77 6.77 -24.67
CA ARG A 245 9.73 7.19 -23.71
C ARG A 245 10.32 8.02 -22.57
N VAL A 246 11.52 7.68 -22.10
CA VAL A 246 12.24 8.41 -21.05
C VAL A 246 12.73 9.75 -21.56
N GLU A 247 13.33 9.79 -22.75
CA GLU A 247 13.78 11.04 -23.36
C GLU A 247 12.60 11.99 -23.60
N ALA A 248 11.49 11.49 -24.14
CA ALA A 248 10.28 12.28 -24.34
C ALA A 248 9.70 12.79 -23.00
N TYR A 249 9.71 11.96 -21.97
CA TYR A 249 9.30 12.36 -20.62
C TYR A 249 10.20 13.47 -20.07
N LEU A 250 11.51 13.27 -20.05
CA LEU A 250 12.49 14.24 -19.55
C LEU A 250 12.39 15.59 -20.27
N ARG A 251 12.29 15.57 -21.60
CA ARG A 251 12.09 16.77 -22.43
C ARG A 251 10.80 17.50 -22.05
N LYS A 252 9.70 16.76 -21.88
CA LYS A 252 8.41 17.32 -21.45
C LYS A 252 8.47 17.93 -20.06
N GLN A 253 9.30 17.37 -19.19
CA GLN A 253 9.56 17.88 -17.84
C GLN A 253 10.61 19.01 -17.79
N GLY A 254 11.07 19.50 -18.95
CA GLY A 254 12.07 20.57 -19.05
C GLY A 254 13.49 20.17 -18.63
N SER A 255 13.79 18.86 -18.57
CA SER A 255 15.12 18.35 -18.25
C SER A 255 16.03 18.46 -19.48
N SER A 256 17.30 18.82 -19.27
CA SER A 256 18.32 18.81 -20.32
C SER A 256 18.92 17.42 -20.57
N LEU A 257 18.52 16.42 -19.78
CA LEU A 257 19.00 15.05 -19.87
C LEU A 257 18.14 14.24 -20.85
N THR A 258 18.75 13.28 -21.54
CA THR A 258 18.06 12.32 -22.41
C THR A 258 17.77 10.98 -21.73
N ARG A 259 18.43 10.72 -20.60
CA ARG A 259 18.20 9.59 -19.70
C ARG A 259 18.56 9.98 -18.27
N TRP A 260 18.03 9.26 -17.29
CA TRP A 260 18.52 9.36 -15.92
C TRP A 260 19.93 8.75 -15.80
N PRO A 261 20.90 9.42 -15.17
CA PRO A 261 22.19 8.84 -14.84
C PRO A 261 22.04 7.95 -13.60
N SER A 262 21.32 6.84 -13.76
CA SER A 262 21.06 5.86 -12.72
C SER A 262 22.30 4.98 -12.49
N PRO A 263 22.68 4.66 -11.24
CA PRO A 263 23.68 3.63 -11.02
C PRO A 263 23.17 2.28 -11.52
N PRO A 264 24.02 1.43 -12.11
CA PRO A 264 23.62 0.08 -12.49
C PRO A 264 23.23 -0.73 -11.24
N PRO A 265 22.17 -1.54 -11.30
CA PRO A 265 21.86 -2.48 -10.23
C PRO A 265 22.88 -3.63 -10.22
N ASP A 266 23.13 -4.20 -9.05
CA ASP A 266 24.03 -5.36 -8.85
C ASP A 266 23.31 -6.59 -8.26
N SER A 267 22.03 -6.45 -7.92
CA SER A 267 21.20 -7.49 -7.32
C SER A 267 19.72 -7.20 -7.51
N ASP A 268 18.87 -8.14 -7.13
CA ASP A 268 17.43 -7.95 -6.99
C ASP A 268 17.02 -8.02 -5.51
N SER A 269 16.07 -7.17 -5.13
CA SER A 269 15.49 -7.14 -3.78
C SER A 269 13.96 -7.22 -3.84
N PRO A 270 13.25 -7.60 -2.75
CA PRO A 270 11.81 -7.35 -2.67
C PRO A 270 11.53 -5.87 -2.91
N GLU A 271 10.57 -5.53 -3.77
CA GLU A 271 10.30 -4.13 -4.13
C GLU A 271 10.00 -3.28 -2.88
N ALA A 272 10.54 -2.07 -2.86
CA ALA A 272 10.63 -1.22 -1.68
C ALA A 272 9.30 -0.91 -0.98
N GLU A 273 8.21 -0.71 -1.71
CA GLU A 273 6.89 -0.43 -1.16
C GLU A 273 6.07 -1.69 -0.90
N TRP A 274 5.92 -2.51 -1.94
CA TRP A 274 4.95 -3.59 -2.02
C TRP A 274 5.54 -4.94 -1.68
N GLY A 275 6.82 -5.18 -2.00
CA GLY A 275 7.49 -6.46 -1.82
C GLY A 275 7.62 -6.86 -0.35
N PHE A 276 7.47 -8.16 -0.06
CA PHE A 276 7.63 -8.71 1.29
C PHE A 276 9.10 -9.03 1.58
N GLU A 277 9.62 -8.56 2.72
CA GLU A 277 10.96 -8.91 3.21
C GLU A 277 10.93 -10.27 3.95
N PRO A 278 11.51 -11.35 3.38
CA PRO A 278 11.35 -12.70 3.90
C PRO A 278 11.93 -12.94 5.29
N ALA A 279 12.89 -12.13 5.74
CA ALA A 279 13.50 -12.29 7.06
C ALA A 279 12.46 -12.26 8.21
N LEU A 280 11.35 -11.52 8.05
CA LEU A 280 10.28 -11.44 9.05
C LEU A 280 9.53 -12.78 9.23
N ARG A 281 9.57 -13.66 8.23
CA ARG A 281 8.78 -14.91 8.21
C ARG A 281 9.15 -15.83 9.37
N ASP A 282 10.44 -15.92 9.70
CA ASP A 282 10.90 -16.85 10.74
C ASP A 282 10.40 -16.44 12.13
N ASP A 283 10.33 -15.14 12.42
CA ASP A 283 9.78 -14.60 13.66
C ASP A 283 8.28 -14.91 13.79
N LEU A 284 7.52 -14.72 12.70
CA LEU A 284 6.10 -15.04 12.64
C LEU A 284 5.85 -16.53 12.86
N LEU A 285 6.67 -17.39 12.25
CA LEU A 285 6.60 -18.84 12.43
C LEU A 285 6.92 -19.26 13.87
N ARG A 286 7.97 -18.70 14.47
CA ARG A 286 8.32 -18.97 15.88
C ARG A 286 7.21 -18.53 16.82
N LEU A 287 6.63 -17.35 16.61
CA LEU A 287 5.52 -16.84 17.44
C LEU A 287 4.26 -17.70 17.30
N ALA A 288 3.86 -18.04 16.07
CA ALA A 288 2.70 -18.89 15.82
C ALA A 288 2.85 -20.27 16.47
N ARG A 289 4.04 -20.90 16.36
CA ARG A 289 4.36 -22.16 17.06
C ARG A 289 4.23 -22.02 18.57
N LYS A 290 4.84 -21.00 19.16
CA LYS A 290 4.81 -20.73 20.61
C LYS A 290 3.37 -20.60 21.12
N ARG A 291 2.48 -19.95 20.35
CA ARG A 291 1.09 -19.68 20.74
C ARG A 291 0.09 -20.70 20.21
N ARG A 292 0.56 -21.74 19.50
CA ARG A 292 -0.28 -22.77 18.86
C ARG A 292 -1.33 -22.17 17.93
N TRP A 293 -0.96 -21.11 17.21
CA TRP A 293 -1.78 -20.51 16.16
C TRP A 293 -1.54 -21.20 14.82
N ARG A 294 -2.53 -21.13 13.94
CA ARG A 294 -2.35 -21.48 12.52
C ARG A 294 -1.57 -20.36 11.84
N LEU A 295 -0.57 -20.68 11.03
CA LEU A 295 0.13 -19.69 10.20
C LEU A 295 -0.19 -19.97 8.73
N ARG A 296 -0.79 -18.98 8.05
CA ARG A 296 -1.18 -19.07 6.64
C ARG A 296 -0.56 -17.94 5.83
N ARG A 297 0.04 -18.25 4.69
CA ARG A 297 0.68 -17.27 3.82
C ARG A 297 -0.26 -16.99 2.64
N ILE A 298 -0.56 -15.72 2.42
CA ILE A 298 -1.27 -15.19 1.27
C ILE A 298 -0.20 -14.67 0.31
N VAL A 299 0.15 -15.48 -0.68
CA VAL A 299 1.28 -15.22 -1.58
C VAL A 299 0.77 -14.81 -2.95
N TYR A 300 1.25 -13.68 -3.47
CA TYR A 300 0.81 -13.14 -4.76
C TYR A 300 1.99 -12.48 -5.50
N PRO A 301 2.01 -12.54 -6.84
CA PRO A 301 3.17 -12.11 -7.64
C PRO A 301 3.35 -10.59 -7.64
N GLU A 302 2.25 -9.85 -7.62
CA GLU A 302 2.24 -8.39 -7.67
C GLU A 302 1.06 -7.86 -6.84
N PRO A 303 1.13 -6.62 -6.32
CA PRO A 303 0.13 -6.09 -5.39
C PRO A 303 -1.32 -6.10 -5.93
N GLU A 304 -1.57 -5.89 -7.23
CA GLU A 304 -2.94 -5.91 -7.78
C GLU A 304 -3.54 -7.31 -7.97
N ALA A 305 -2.71 -8.37 -7.94
CA ALA A 305 -3.18 -9.74 -8.20
C ALA A 305 -4.21 -10.23 -7.18
N LEU A 306 -4.26 -9.63 -5.99
CA LEU A 306 -5.23 -9.95 -4.94
C LEU A 306 -6.63 -9.35 -5.21
N SER A 307 -6.73 -8.29 -6.01
CA SER A 307 -7.98 -7.54 -6.21
C SER A 307 -9.13 -8.36 -6.80
N PRO A 308 -8.95 -9.18 -7.87
CA PRO A 308 -10.02 -10.00 -8.41
C PRO A 308 -10.59 -11.00 -7.39
N LEU A 309 -9.72 -11.64 -6.60
CA LEU A 309 -10.13 -12.62 -5.58
C LEU A 309 -10.99 -11.96 -4.51
N VAL A 310 -10.55 -10.81 -3.99
CA VAL A 310 -11.28 -10.09 -2.94
C VAL A 310 -12.60 -9.54 -3.46
N ALA A 311 -12.64 -9.03 -4.69
CA ALA A 311 -13.86 -8.57 -5.33
C ALA A 311 -14.89 -9.70 -5.45
N ASP A 312 -14.48 -10.86 -5.97
CA ASP A 312 -15.39 -11.99 -6.16
C ASP A 312 -15.81 -12.63 -4.83
N LEU A 313 -14.95 -12.61 -3.80
CA LEU A 313 -15.31 -13.01 -2.44
C LEU A 313 -16.41 -12.11 -1.87
N TYR A 314 -16.28 -10.79 -2.01
CA TYR A 314 -17.33 -9.85 -1.59
C TYR A 314 -18.63 -10.09 -2.34
N ARG A 315 -18.56 -10.24 -3.66
CA ARG A 315 -19.73 -10.49 -4.50
C ARG A 315 -20.42 -11.82 -4.13
N HIS A 316 -19.64 -12.87 -3.89
CA HIS A 316 -20.14 -14.16 -3.42
C HIS A 316 -20.83 -14.03 -2.06
N TRP A 317 -20.17 -13.41 -1.09
CA TRP A 317 -20.69 -13.20 0.25
C TRP A 317 -21.99 -12.36 0.26
N TYR A 318 -22.08 -11.34 -0.58
CA TYR A 318 -23.31 -10.55 -0.72
C TYR A 318 -24.47 -11.34 -1.32
N ARG A 319 -24.20 -12.22 -2.30
CA ARG A 319 -25.23 -13.11 -2.86
C ARG A 319 -25.78 -14.08 -1.83
N GLU A 320 -24.93 -14.69 -1.00
CA GLU A 320 -25.38 -15.55 0.11
C GLU A 320 -26.31 -14.80 1.07
N ARG A 321 -26.03 -13.51 1.29
CA ARG A 321 -26.79 -12.64 2.18
C ARG A 321 -27.98 -11.95 1.51
N LYS A 322 -28.27 -12.28 0.24
CA LYS A 322 -29.32 -11.63 -0.57
C LYS A 322 -29.19 -10.10 -0.59
N MET A 323 -27.95 -9.60 -0.55
CA MET A 323 -27.61 -8.20 -0.66
C MET A 323 -27.36 -7.81 -2.13
N PRO A 324 -27.58 -6.53 -2.51
CA PRO A 324 -27.13 -6.03 -3.80
C PRO A 324 -25.64 -6.31 -3.99
N SER A 325 -25.28 -6.81 -5.16
CA SER A 325 -23.89 -7.20 -5.50
C SER A 325 -23.45 -6.70 -6.90
N GLY A 326 -24.21 -5.77 -7.46
CA GLY A 326 -23.99 -5.17 -8.79
C GLY A 326 -23.26 -3.82 -8.76
N LYS A 327 -22.75 -3.37 -7.60
CA LYS A 327 -21.98 -2.13 -7.49
C LYS A 327 -20.49 -2.44 -7.38
N LEU A 328 -19.69 -1.97 -8.32
CA LEU A 328 -18.22 -2.05 -8.24
C LEU A 328 -17.66 -0.70 -7.79
N LEU A 329 -16.75 -0.74 -6.82
CA LEU A 329 -15.99 0.41 -6.35
C LEU A 329 -14.50 0.14 -6.60
N ALA A 330 -13.98 0.73 -7.67
CA ALA A 330 -12.57 0.72 -8.01
C ALA A 330 -11.83 1.84 -7.25
N GLU A 331 -10.90 1.45 -6.38
CA GLU A 331 -10.17 2.37 -5.50
C GLU A 331 -8.69 2.37 -5.84
N CYS A 332 -8.09 3.56 -5.93
CA CYS A 332 -6.70 3.70 -6.30
C CYS A 332 -5.80 4.11 -5.13
N SER A 333 -4.71 3.36 -4.95
CA SER A 333 -3.63 3.65 -4.01
C SER A 333 -4.15 3.83 -2.58
N ILE A 334 -3.86 4.99 -1.98
CA ILE A 334 -4.24 5.34 -0.61
C ILE A 334 -5.70 5.82 -0.46
N LEU A 335 -6.42 6.04 -1.57
CA LEU A 335 -7.83 6.46 -1.56
C LEU A 335 -8.75 5.26 -1.32
N LEU A 336 -8.79 4.76 -0.08
CA LEU A 336 -9.48 3.54 0.33
C LEU A 336 -10.50 3.78 1.45
N GLU A 337 -11.73 3.29 1.29
CA GLU A 337 -12.86 3.47 2.23
C GLU A 337 -13.60 2.14 2.50
N PRO A 338 -13.01 1.21 3.26
CA PRO A 338 -13.62 -0.09 3.58
C PRO A 338 -14.98 0.03 4.29
N TRP A 339 -15.21 1.13 5.02
CA TRP A 339 -16.47 1.39 5.70
C TRP A 339 -17.61 1.67 4.72
N TRP A 340 -17.41 2.57 3.76
CA TRP A 340 -18.43 2.88 2.76
C TRP A 340 -18.66 1.71 1.83
N THR A 341 -17.60 0.97 1.45
CA THR A 341 -17.70 -0.26 0.66
C THR A 341 -18.68 -1.25 1.30
N LEU A 342 -18.44 -1.63 2.55
CA LEU A 342 -19.27 -2.62 3.25
C LEU A 342 -20.67 -2.10 3.57
N ARG A 343 -20.79 -0.82 3.97
CA ARG A 343 -22.09 -0.25 4.35
C ARG A 343 -23.03 -0.12 3.16
N THR A 344 -22.52 -0.08 1.93
CA THR A 344 -23.33 0.23 0.74
C THR A 344 -23.51 -0.95 -0.21
N GLY A 345 -22.96 -2.12 0.18
CA GLY A 345 -22.96 -3.33 -0.63
C GLY A 345 -22.12 -3.19 -1.90
N ALA A 346 -21.10 -2.33 -1.88
CA ALA A 346 -20.17 -2.18 -2.99
C ALA A 346 -19.09 -3.27 -2.93
N VAL A 347 -18.70 -3.77 -4.09
CA VAL A 347 -17.62 -4.72 -4.26
C VAL A 347 -16.33 -3.94 -4.51
N PRO A 348 -15.26 -4.12 -3.71
CA PRO A 348 -14.02 -3.38 -3.89
C PRO A 348 -13.16 -4.00 -4.99
N PHE A 349 -12.52 -3.17 -5.79
CA PHE A 349 -11.40 -3.53 -6.64
C PHE A 349 -10.28 -2.52 -6.42
N TRP A 350 -9.14 -2.96 -5.89
CA TRP A 350 -8.05 -2.04 -5.59
C TRP A 350 -7.01 -2.00 -6.71
N MET A 351 -6.51 -0.81 -6.99
CA MET A 351 -5.46 -0.53 -7.96
C MET A 351 -4.29 0.15 -7.25
N VAL A 352 -3.07 -0.15 -7.66
CA VAL A 352 -1.86 0.43 -7.06
C VAL A 352 -1.77 1.91 -7.45
N LEU A 353 -1.87 2.25 -8.74
CA LEU A 353 -1.63 3.60 -9.27
C LEU A 353 -2.59 3.95 -10.44
N ASN A 354 -2.59 5.21 -10.88
CA ASN A 354 -3.40 5.66 -12.02
C ASN A 354 -2.77 5.31 -13.39
N THR A 355 -2.31 4.08 -13.57
CA THR A 355 -1.44 3.70 -14.68
C THR A 355 -2.19 2.86 -15.70
N ARG A 356 -1.68 2.77 -16.93
CA ARG A 356 -2.25 1.88 -17.96
C ARG A 356 -2.19 0.41 -17.54
N ALA A 357 -1.20 0.02 -16.72
CA ALA A 357 -1.14 -1.33 -16.18
C ALA A 357 -2.33 -1.60 -15.25
N SER A 358 -2.61 -0.70 -14.32
CA SER A 358 -3.75 -0.76 -13.40
C SER A 358 -5.10 -0.68 -14.12
N ALA A 359 -5.22 0.20 -15.12
CA ALA A 359 -6.43 0.29 -15.95
C ALA A 359 -6.70 -1.04 -16.67
N ARG A 360 -5.68 -1.66 -17.27
CA ARG A 360 -5.80 -2.99 -17.89
C ARG A 360 -6.08 -4.10 -16.89
N ALA A 361 -5.60 -4.01 -15.66
CA ALA A 361 -5.93 -4.98 -14.61
C ALA A 361 -7.42 -4.93 -14.27
N LEU A 362 -7.99 -3.72 -14.14
CA LEU A 362 -9.42 -3.51 -13.98
C LEU A 362 -10.20 -3.99 -15.22
N GLU A 363 -9.76 -3.65 -16.43
CA GLU A 363 -10.36 -4.10 -17.68
C GLU A 363 -10.46 -5.64 -17.75
N ARG A 364 -9.35 -6.34 -17.52
CA ARG A 364 -9.30 -7.81 -17.48
C ARG A 364 -10.20 -8.42 -16.42
N TYR A 365 -10.46 -7.71 -15.32
CA TYR A 365 -11.42 -8.15 -14.32
C TYR A 365 -12.86 -7.96 -14.82
N LEU A 366 -13.16 -6.81 -15.42
CA LEU A 366 -14.47 -6.52 -16.01
C LEU A 366 -14.83 -7.53 -17.11
N ASP A 367 -13.89 -7.89 -17.99
CA ASP A 367 -14.10 -8.86 -19.08
C ASP A 367 -14.48 -10.27 -18.58
N ARG A 368 -14.01 -10.64 -17.39
CA ARG A 368 -14.21 -11.99 -16.81
C ARG A 368 -15.26 -12.03 -15.71
N SER A 369 -15.69 -10.87 -15.24
CA SER A 369 -16.70 -10.75 -14.19
C SER A 369 -18.11 -10.68 -14.80
N GLY A 370 -19.12 -11.05 -14.01
CA GLY A 370 -20.51 -10.80 -14.39
C GLY A 370 -20.80 -9.29 -14.47
N PRO A 371 -21.87 -8.88 -15.16
CA PRO A 371 -22.19 -7.48 -15.38
C PRO A 371 -22.30 -6.65 -14.09
N TRP A 372 -22.03 -5.35 -14.22
CA TRP A 372 -22.12 -4.38 -13.13
C TRP A 372 -23.23 -3.37 -13.43
N ASP A 373 -24.08 -3.10 -12.45
CA ASP A 373 -25.13 -2.09 -12.55
C ASP A 373 -24.49 -0.71 -12.41
N ALA A 374 -23.72 -0.49 -11.35
CA ALA A 374 -23.04 0.77 -11.09
C ALA A 374 -21.54 0.56 -10.90
N MET A 375 -20.74 1.47 -11.45
CA MET A 375 -19.30 1.51 -11.29
C MET A 375 -18.86 2.87 -10.75
N TYR A 376 -17.99 2.82 -9.77
CA TYR A 376 -17.41 3.98 -9.11
C TYR A 376 -15.89 3.89 -9.12
N LEU A 377 -15.21 5.01 -9.35
CA LEU A 377 -13.75 5.02 -9.48
C LEU A 377 -13.13 6.22 -8.74
N THR A 378 -12.16 5.96 -7.87
CA THR A 378 -11.25 6.99 -7.33
C THR A 378 -9.94 7.00 -8.12
N LEU A 379 -9.30 8.17 -8.24
CA LEU A 379 -7.98 8.32 -8.86
C LEU A 379 -7.04 9.12 -7.95
N CYS A 380 -5.86 8.56 -7.67
CA CYS A 380 -4.85 9.12 -6.78
C CYS A 380 -3.91 10.07 -7.55
N SER A 381 -4.31 11.33 -7.69
CA SER A 381 -3.63 12.34 -8.53
C SER A 381 -2.35 12.87 -7.88
N ARG A 382 -1.18 12.41 -8.36
CA ARG A 382 0.14 12.84 -7.85
C ARG A 382 0.77 14.03 -8.59
N GLY A 383 0.07 14.59 -9.58
CA GLY A 383 0.50 15.79 -10.30
C GLY A 383 1.52 15.58 -11.42
N VAL A 384 2.02 14.36 -11.60
CA VAL A 384 3.03 14.04 -12.62
C VAL A 384 2.38 13.33 -13.80
N GLU A 385 2.66 13.83 -15.00
CA GLU A 385 2.34 13.13 -16.26
C GLU A 385 3.38 12.03 -16.53
N SER A 386 3.33 10.99 -15.70
CA SER A 386 4.31 9.90 -15.68
C SER A 386 4.27 9.04 -16.94
N ILE A 387 5.41 8.45 -17.27
CA ILE A 387 5.50 7.35 -18.22
C ILE A 387 4.52 6.25 -17.81
N GLY A 388 3.59 5.91 -18.70
CA GLY A 388 2.57 4.89 -18.47
C GLY A 388 1.32 5.36 -17.73
N LEU A 389 1.13 6.67 -17.51
CA LEU A 389 -0.13 7.22 -17.01
C LEU A 389 -1.32 6.83 -17.92
N ALA A 390 -2.42 6.38 -17.32
CA ALA A 390 -3.66 6.13 -18.05
C ALA A 390 -4.38 7.46 -18.33
N THR A 391 -5.00 7.59 -19.50
CA THR A 391 -5.71 8.82 -19.85
C THR A 391 -7.08 8.88 -19.18
N MET A 392 -7.63 10.08 -19.03
CA MET A 392 -8.97 10.27 -18.48
C MET A 392 -10.04 9.63 -19.38
N GLU A 393 -9.83 9.64 -20.69
CA GLU A 393 -10.68 8.99 -21.69
C GLU A 393 -10.77 7.49 -21.42
N HIS A 394 -9.64 6.83 -21.19
CA HIS A 394 -9.60 5.41 -20.87
C HIS A 394 -10.33 5.09 -19.56
N TRP A 395 -10.17 5.93 -18.52
CA TRP A 395 -10.92 5.76 -17.28
C TRP A 395 -12.44 5.91 -17.46
N ARG A 396 -12.88 6.85 -18.31
CA ARG A 396 -14.30 7.03 -18.66
C ARG A 396 -14.84 5.85 -19.46
N GLU A 397 -14.06 5.29 -20.37
CA GLU A 397 -14.41 4.08 -21.11
C GLU A 397 -14.66 2.91 -20.17
N LEU A 398 -13.77 2.66 -19.20
CA LEU A 398 -13.98 1.62 -18.20
C LEU A 398 -15.26 1.86 -17.37
N LEU A 399 -15.50 3.10 -16.93
CA LEU A 399 -16.71 3.46 -16.17
C LEU A 399 -18.00 3.29 -16.99
N SER A 400 -17.94 3.46 -18.31
CA SER A 400 -19.10 3.29 -19.20
C SER A 400 -19.64 1.85 -19.24
N ARG A 401 -18.86 0.88 -18.74
CA ARG A 401 -19.29 -0.53 -18.63
C ARG A 401 -20.32 -0.76 -17.51
N GLY A 402 -20.55 0.22 -16.63
CA GLY A 402 -21.65 0.19 -15.66
C GLY A 402 -22.98 0.43 -16.37
N ARG A 403 -23.93 -0.51 -16.24
CA ARG A 403 -25.20 -0.49 -16.99
C ARG A 403 -26.09 0.70 -16.70
N THR A 404 -26.14 1.14 -15.45
CA THR A 404 -26.99 2.24 -14.99
C THR A 404 -26.18 3.46 -14.61
N GLN A 405 -24.94 3.28 -14.14
CA GLN A 405 -24.11 4.38 -13.66
C GLN A 405 -22.62 4.08 -13.77
N GLY A 406 -21.85 5.06 -14.24
CA GLY A 406 -20.39 5.10 -14.19
C GLY A 406 -19.95 6.46 -13.66
N GLN A 407 -19.23 6.52 -12.53
CA GLN A 407 -18.90 7.79 -11.89
C GLN A 407 -17.49 7.84 -11.31
N LEU A 408 -16.80 8.96 -11.58
CA LEU A 408 -15.59 9.35 -10.86
C LEU A 408 -15.95 9.95 -9.49
N LEU A 409 -15.32 9.46 -8.43
CA LEU A 409 -15.57 9.90 -7.06
C LEU A 409 -14.51 10.89 -6.59
N GLY A 410 -14.88 12.17 -6.57
CA GLY A 410 -14.05 13.26 -6.05
C GLY A 410 -12.92 13.70 -6.97
N VAL A 411 -12.89 13.21 -8.22
CA VAL A 411 -11.89 13.55 -9.24
C VAL A 411 -12.42 14.64 -10.17
N ASP A 412 -11.61 15.67 -10.38
CA ASP A 412 -11.81 16.64 -11.46
C ASP A 412 -11.06 16.17 -12.71
N ALA A 413 -11.85 15.71 -13.68
CA ALA A 413 -11.34 15.15 -14.91
C ALA A 413 -10.57 16.15 -15.78
N ARG A 414 -10.81 17.46 -15.62
CA ARG A 414 -10.11 18.50 -16.40
C ARG A 414 -8.73 18.79 -15.84
N GLU A 415 -8.56 18.62 -14.54
CA GLU A 415 -7.32 18.90 -13.83
C GLU A 415 -6.42 17.68 -13.67
N TYR A 416 -6.90 16.49 -14.02
CA TYR A 416 -6.13 15.25 -13.98
C TYR A 416 -4.87 15.34 -14.88
N PRO A 417 -3.67 14.92 -14.41
CA PRO A 417 -3.36 14.25 -13.13
C PRO A 417 -2.97 15.18 -11.96
N ARG A 418 -3.18 16.49 -12.09
CA ARG A 418 -2.87 17.56 -11.11
C ARG A 418 -4.07 17.95 -10.22
N ASP A 419 -5.03 17.04 -10.09
CA ASP A 419 -6.16 17.20 -9.19
C ASP A 419 -5.80 16.82 -7.75
N PHE A 420 -5.00 17.65 -7.07
CA PHE A 420 -4.61 17.42 -5.68
C PHE A 420 -5.78 17.50 -4.69
N ALA A 421 -6.92 18.09 -5.09
CA ALA A 421 -8.10 18.12 -4.25
C ALA A 421 -8.79 16.74 -4.14
N SER A 422 -8.43 15.75 -4.97
CA SER A 422 -9.04 14.41 -4.93
C SER A 422 -8.85 13.71 -3.58
N PHE A 423 -7.71 13.91 -2.91
CA PHE A 423 -7.41 13.35 -1.58
C PHE A 423 -8.39 13.79 -0.47
N VAL A 424 -9.11 14.89 -0.67
CA VAL A 424 -10.12 15.40 0.27
C VAL A 424 -11.53 15.18 -0.27
N ARG A 425 -11.75 15.40 -1.58
CA ARG A 425 -13.08 15.34 -2.20
C ARG A 425 -13.63 13.92 -2.38
N TYR A 426 -12.78 12.89 -2.41
CA TYR A 426 -13.23 11.51 -2.63
C TYR A 426 -14.26 11.07 -1.57
N HIS A 427 -14.01 11.38 -0.30
CA HIS A 427 -14.87 10.98 0.82
C HIS A 427 -16.30 11.58 0.74
N PRO A 428 -16.50 12.91 0.65
CA PRO A 428 -17.84 13.47 0.49
C PRO A 428 -18.49 13.06 -0.83
N ALA A 429 -17.72 12.78 -1.89
CA ALA A 429 -18.27 12.23 -3.14
C ALA A 429 -18.79 10.80 -2.94
N MET A 430 -18.06 9.94 -2.25
CA MET A 430 -18.50 8.59 -1.86
C MET A 430 -19.78 8.63 -1.05
N ARG A 431 -19.83 9.46 0.00
CA ARG A 431 -21.02 9.61 0.86
C ARG A 431 -22.26 10.02 0.07
N ARG A 432 -22.11 10.90 -0.94
CA ARG A 432 -23.23 11.32 -1.79
C ARG A 432 -23.65 10.25 -2.79
N ALA A 433 -22.70 9.55 -3.40
CA ALA A 433 -22.96 8.53 -4.40
C ALA A 433 -23.52 7.23 -3.81
N LEU A 434 -23.12 6.89 -2.58
CA LEU A 434 -23.43 5.61 -1.94
C LEU A 434 -24.37 5.82 -0.74
N SER A 435 -25.66 6.07 -1.00
CA SER A 435 -26.65 6.48 0.01
C SER A 435 -27.43 5.33 0.68
N ALA A 436 -27.42 4.12 0.11
CA ALA A 436 -28.09 2.96 0.69
C ALA A 436 -27.23 2.32 1.78
N HIS A 437 -27.79 2.10 2.97
CA HIS A 437 -27.05 1.59 4.13
C HIS A 437 -27.53 0.20 4.55
N HIS A 438 -26.60 -0.76 4.58
CA HIS A 438 -26.77 -2.10 5.13
C HIS A 438 -26.11 -2.21 6.51
N SER A 439 -26.62 -3.13 7.33
CA SER A 439 -25.99 -3.44 8.62
C SER A 439 -24.60 -4.02 8.41
N THR A 440 -23.58 -3.33 8.92
CA THR A 440 -22.20 -3.80 8.92
C THR A 440 -21.89 -4.72 10.10
N ARG A 441 -22.88 -5.24 10.84
CA ARG A 441 -22.63 -6.04 12.06
C ARG A 441 -22.06 -7.42 11.77
N GLU A 442 -22.54 -8.09 10.73
CA GLU A 442 -22.06 -9.43 10.37
C GLU A 442 -20.74 -9.35 9.60
N ARG A 443 -19.71 -10.01 10.14
CA ARG A 443 -18.39 -10.19 9.52
C ARG A 443 -18.33 -11.51 8.75
N LEU A 444 -17.52 -11.54 7.70
CA LEU A 444 -17.16 -12.77 7.02
C LEU A 444 -16.40 -13.66 8.01
N ARG A 445 -16.87 -14.89 8.21
CA ARG A 445 -16.17 -15.84 9.09
C ARG A 445 -15.02 -16.51 8.33
N PRO A 446 -13.89 -16.85 8.98
CA PRO A 446 -12.78 -17.54 8.34
C PRO A 446 -13.18 -18.84 7.62
N GLU A 447 -14.16 -19.58 8.14
CA GLU A 447 -14.63 -20.83 7.53
C GLU A 447 -15.30 -20.59 6.17
N ARG A 448 -15.98 -19.45 6.00
CA ARG A 448 -16.56 -19.07 4.70
C ARG A 448 -15.50 -18.65 3.71
N LEU A 449 -14.42 -18.02 4.17
CA LEU A 449 -13.25 -17.76 3.33
C LEU A 449 -12.67 -19.10 2.86
N ASP A 450 -12.49 -20.08 3.75
CA ASP A 450 -11.98 -21.40 3.38
C ASP A 450 -12.88 -22.12 2.38
N ALA A 451 -14.20 -22.07 2.55
CA ALA A 451 -15.15 -22.61 1.59
C ALA A 451 -15.04 -21.94 0.21
N PHE A 452 -14.97 -20.61 0.17
CA PHE A 452 -14.78 -19.87 -1.08
C PHE A 452 -13.46 -20.23 -1.77
N LEU A 453 -12.36 -20.32 -1.01
CA LEU A 453 -11.05 -20.69 -1.54
C LEU A 453 -11.02 -22.12 -2.07
N GLY A 454 -11.68 -23.07 -1.40
CA GLY A 454 -11.78 -24.45 -1.87
C GLY A 454 -12.54 -24.59 -3.20
N GLN A 455 -13.48 -23.69 -3.49
CA GLN A 455 -14.29 -23.72 -4.71
C GLN A 455 -13.72 -22.87 -5.86
N HIS A 456 -13.01 -21.79 -5.53
CA HIS A 456 -12.66 -20.74 -6.50
C HIS A 456 -11.19 -20.33 -6.46
N GLY A 457 -10.41 -20.74 -5.47
CA GLY A 457 -9.06 -20.24 -5.21
C GLY A 457 -8.09 -20.41 -6.40
N GLU A 458 -8.17 -21.55 -7.10
CA GLU A 458 -7.29 -21.87 -8.24
C GLU A 458 -7.48 -20.95 -9.46
N ARG A 459 -8.55 -20.15 -9.49
CA ARG A 459 -8.82 -19.20 -10.59
C ARG A 459 -7.95 -17.95 -10.51
N TYR A 460 -7.31 -17.71 -9.38
CA TYR A 460 -6.57 -16.48 -9.10
C TYR A 460 -5.08 -16.77 -8.98
N ALA A 461 -4.24 -15.80 -9.34
CA ALA A 461 -2.79 -15.85 -9.13
C ALA A 461 -2.41 -15.59 -7.65
N VAL A 462 -3.16 -16.19 -6.70
CA VAL A 462 -2.97 -16.02 -5.26
C VAL A 462 -2.90 -17.40 -4.63
N ARG A 463 -1.77 -17.70 -3.96
CA ARG A 463 -1.54 -18.97 -3.29
C ARG A 463 -1.80 -18.82 -1.79
N TRP A 464 -2.47 -19.81 -1.22
CA TRP A 464 -2.78 -19.89 0.20
C TRP A 464 -2.02 -21.07 0.80
N LEU A 465 -0.88 -20.80 1.44
CA LEU A 465 0.01 -21.84 1.94
C LEU A 465 -0.12 -21.96 3.46
N GLU A 466 -0.50 -23.13 3.96
CA GLU A 466 -0.43 -23.42 5.40
C GLU A 466 1.03 -23.72 5.76
N ALA A 467 1.58 -23.05 6.77
CA ALA A 467 2.92 -23.35 7.26
C ALA A 467 2.86 -24.42 8.34
N ASP A 468 3.82 -25.34 8.32
CA ASP A 468 3.94 -26.37 9.37
C ASP A 468 4.40 -25.73 10.70
N VAL A 469 3.43 -25.54 11.59
CA VAL A 469 3.63 -25.05 12.97
C VAL A 469 3.82 -26.20 13.97
N ARG A 470 3.93 -27.45 13.53
CA ARG A 470 4.24 -28.56 14.45
C ARG A 470 5.70 -28.45 14.90
N PRO A 471 6.04 -28.89 16.13
CA PRO A 471 7.43 -29.04 16.53
C PRO A 471 8.09 -30.04 15.58
N ARG A 472 9.18 -29.64 14.91
CA ARG A 472 10.09 -30.65 14.36
C ARG A 472 10.69 -31.36 15.56
N HIS A 473 10.23 -32.58 15.85
CA HIS A 473 10.98 -33.45 16.73
C HIS A 473 12.34 -33.62 16.08
N ALA A 474 13.38 -33.05 16.72
CA ALA A 474 14.74 -33.44 16.41
C ALA A 474 14.80 -34.94 16.73
N SER A 475 14.72 -35.77 15.70
CA SER A 475 15.16 -37.14 15.79
C SER A 475 16.65 -37.06 16.06
N ALA A 476 17.01 -37.01 17.35
CA ALA A 476 18.33 -37.37 17.82
C ALA A 476 18.50 -38.85 17.48
N GLY A 477 18.94 -39.11 16.24
CA GLY A 477 19.52 -40.38 15.86
C GLY A 477 20.86 -40.51 16.57
N VAL A 478 20.80 -40.82 17.86
CA VAL A 478 21.89 -41.53 18.53
C VAL A 478 21.80 -42.96 17.99
N THR A 479 22.58 -43.25 16.96
CA THR A 479 23.02 -44.62 16.70
C THR A 479 24.48 -44.67 17.09
N SER A 480 24.71 -44.89 18.38
CA SER A 480 25.86 -45.62 18.87
C SER A 480 25.85 -47.02 18.30
N SER A 481 26.83 -47.37 17.48
CA SER A 481 27.23 -48.74 17.22
C SER A 481 28.73 -48.76 16.94
N TRP A 482 29.46 -49.09 18.00
CA TRP A 482 30.75 -49.77 17.94
C TRP A 482 30.49 -51.28 17.72
N PHE A 483 31.54 -51.99 17.28
CA PHE A 483 31.66 -53.40 16.86
C PHE A 483 31.25 -53.70 15.41
N GLN A 484 32.18 -53.62 14.46
CA GLN A 484 33.19 -54.65 14.14
C GLN A 484 34.23 -54.09 13.17
#